data_AF-A0A6F8UQB6-F1
#
_entry.id   AF-A0A6F8UQB6-F1
#
_cell.length_a   1.000
_cell.length_b   1.000
_cell.length_c   1.000
_cell.angle_alpha   90.00
_cell.angle_beta   90.00
_cell.angle_gamma   90.00
#
_symmetry.space_group_name_H-M   'P 1'
#
loop_
_entity.id
_entity.type
_entity.pdbx_description
1 polymer ?
#
loop_
_entity_poly.entity_id
_entity_poly.type
_entity_poly.pdbx_seq_one_letter_code
_entity_poly.pdbx_strand_id
1 'polypeptide(L)'
;MGSSMDFERPWERAERDQIANKAGIKRLKEAMKAKLAAARLKGRGGWQDKDDCSQEHLSKLLREHVEKGDPVDVANFCMMLHARGETILPVARTDGEA
;
A
#
# COMPACT_ATOMS: atom_id res chain seq x y z
N MET A 1 -34.30 0.01 -38.29
CA MET A 1 -33.61 -0.71 -37.19
C MET A 1 -32.48 0.18 -36.72
N GLY A 2 -32.79 1.17 -35.86
CA GLY A 2 -31.77 2.05 -35.30
C GLY A 2 -30.97 1.25 -34.28
N SER A 3 -29.72 0.97 -34.61
CA SER A 3 -28.75 0.40 -33.68
C SER A 3 -28.72 1.28 -32.44
N SER A 4 -29.09 0.69 -31.30
CA SER A 4 -28.86 1.25 -29.98
C SER A 4 -27.36 1.48 -29.88
N MET A 5 -26.90 2.69 -30.17
CA MET A 5 -25.59 3.12 -29.70
C MET A 5 -25.70 3.07 -28.18
N ASP A 6 -25.05 2.09 -27.58
CA ASP A 6 -24.96 1.92 -26.14
C ASP A 6 -24.27 3.14 -25.52
N PHE A 7 -25.05 4.22 -25.34
CA PHE A 7 -24.62 5.43 -24.66
C PHE A 7 -24.68 5.15 -23.16
N GLU A 8 -23.65 4.46 -22.70
CA GLU A 8 -23.46 4.16 -21.29
C GLU A 8 -23.52 5.46 -20.48
N ARG A 9 -24.45 5.50 -19.54
CA ARG A 9 -24.74 6.72 -18.79
C ARG A 9 -23.58 6.97 -17.82
N PRO A 10 -23.17 8.23 -17.59
CA PRO A 10 -21.97 8.52 -16.77
C PRO A 10 -21.98 7.88 -15.36
N TRP A 11 -23.16 7.70 -14.76
CA TRP A 11 -23.30 7.07 -13.44
C TRP A 11 -23.14 5.54 -13.49
N GLU A 12 -23.43 4.87 -14.61
CA GLU A 12 -23.21 3.43 -14.78
C GLU A 12 -21.71 3.11 -14.78
N ARG A 13 -20.91 3.99 -15.40
CA ARG A 13 -19.45 3.91 -15.34
C ARG A 13 -18.92 4.11 -13.93
N ALA A 14 -19.39 5.17 -13.26
CA ALA A 14 -19.00 5.44 -11.87
C ALA A 14 -19.35 4.28 -10.93
N GLU A 15 -20.52 3.66 -11.10
CA GLU A 15 -20.93 2.50 -10.30
C GLU A 15 -20.03 1.29 -10.55
N ARG A 16 -19.72 0.97 -11.81
CA ARG A 16 -18.77 -0.10 -12.13
C ARG A 16 -17.40 0.15 -11.54
N ASP A 17 -16.88 1.38 -11.64
CA ASP A 17 -15.58 1.74 -11.08
C ASP A 17 -15.59 1.57 -9.55
N GLN A 18 -16.67 1.95 -8.87
CA GLN A 18 -16.84 1.70 -7.44
C GLN A 18 -16.86 0.20 -7.10
N ILE A 19 -17.56 -0.63 -7.90
CA ILE A 19 -17.59 -2.08 -7.72
C ILE A 19 -16.18 -2.67 -7.91
N ALA A 20 -15.47 -2.25 -8.96
CA ALA A 20 -14.11 -2.68 -9.24
C ALA A 20 -13.13 -2.30 -8.11
N ASN A 21 -13.21 -1.05 -7.65
CA ASN A 21 -12.39 -0.54 -6.53
C ASN A 21 -12.65 -1.34 -5.24
N LYS A 22 -13.92 -1.58 -4.87
CA LYS A 22 -14.28 -2.40 -3.71
C LYS A 22 -13.70 -3.82 -3.81
N ALA A 23 -13.81 -4.43 -4.99
CA ALA A 23 -13.26 -5.77 -5.22
C ALA A 23 -11.72 -5.79 -5.12
N GLY A 24 -11.04 -4.77 -5.68
CA GLY A 24 -9.59 -4.61 -5.58
C GLY A 24 -9.11 -4.44 -4.14
N ILE A 25 -9.73 -3.54 -3.39
CA ILE A 25 -9.41 -3.31 -1.96
C ILE A 25 -9.59 -4.60 -1.15
N LYS A 26 -10.69 -5.34 -1.37
CA LYS A 26 -10.94 -6.61 -0.67
C LYS A 26 -9.81 -7.62 -0.94
N ARG A 27 -9.40 -7.78 -2.20
CA ARG A 27 -8.33 -8.71 -2.58
C ARG A 27 -6.98 -8.30 -1.96
N LEU A 28 -6.63 -7.01 -2.04
CA LEU A 28 -5.39 -6.50 -1.46
C LEU A 28 -5.37 -6.68 0.06
N LYS A 29 -6.48 -6.38 0.75
CA LYS A 29 -6.61 -6.59 2.20
C LYS A 29 -6.35 -8.03 2.61
N GLU A 30 -6.92 -9.02 1.90
CA GLU A 30 -6.69 -10.42 2.23
C GLU A 30 -5.24 -10.86 1.94
N ALA A 31 -4.64 -10.37 0.85
CA ALA A 31 -3.23 -10.63 0.56
C ALA A 31 -2.29 -10.04 1.63
N MET A 32 -2.56 -8.79 2.07
CA MET A 32 -1.83 -8.13 3.15
C MET A 32 -1.87 -8.94 4.44
N LYS A 33 -3.06 -9.38 4.86
CA LYS A 33 -3.24 -10.23 6.05
C LYS A 33 -2.44 -11.52 5.95
N ALA A 34 -2.53 -12.23 4.84
CA ALA A 34 -1.82 -13.49 4.64
C ALA A 34 -0.30 -13.32 4.75
N LYS A 35 0.24 -12.25 4.12
CA LYS A 35 1.67 -11.97 4.14
C LYS A 35 2.18 -11.54 5.52
N LEU A 36 1.41 -10.72 6.23
CA LEU A 36 1.73 -10.34 7.61
C LEU A 36 1.68 -11.55 8.56
N ALA A 37 0.69 -12.43 8.41
CA ALA A 37 0.62 -13.67 9.18
C ALA A 37 1.87 -14.54 8.96
N ALA A 38 2.27 -14.74 7.69
CA ALA A 38 3.51 -15.45 7.37
C ALA A 38 4.77 -14.75 7.93
N ALA A 39 4.79 -13.41 7.96
CA ALA A 39 5.88 -12.66 8.58
C ALA A 39 5.94 -12.87 10.10
N ARG A 40 4.79 -12.97 10.79
CA ARG A 40 4.74 -13.26 12.24
C ARG A 40 5.31 -14.63 12.58
N LEU A 41 5.04 -15.63 11.75
CA LEU A 41 5.63 -16.97 11.90
C LEU A 41 7.16 -16.95 11.75
N LYS A 42 7.71 -15.96 11.03
CA LYS A 42 9.16 -15.74 10.88
C LYS A 42 9.75 -14.86 11.98
N GLY A 43 9.00 -14.58 13.06
CA GLY A 43 9.43 -13.72 14.16
C GLY A 43 9.49 -12.22 13.83
N ARG A 44 8.99 -11.80 12.66
CA ARG A 44 8.99 -10.38 12.27
C ARG A 44 7.75 -9.69 12.86
N GLY A 45 7.95 -8.63 13.63
CA GLY A 45 6.88 -7.90 14.29
C GLY A 45 7.31 -6.53 14.81
N GLY A 46 6.59 -5.98 15.80
CA GLY A 46 7.01 -4.78 16.53
C GLY A 46 6.83 -3.43 15.83
N TRP A 47 6.37 -3.38 14.57
CA TRP A 47 6.24 -2.12 13.82
C TRP A 47 5.40 -1.03 14.50
N GLN A 48 4.49 -1.41 15.40
CA GLN A 48 3.63 -0.48 16.13
C GLN A 48 4.37 0.29 17.22
N ASP A 49 5.52 -0.21 17.67
CA ASP A 49 6.38 0.45 18.63
C ASP A 49 7.34 1.39 17.90
N LYS A 50 7.34 2.67 18.28
CA LYS A 50 8.14 3.70 17.62
C LYS A 50 9.60 3.67 18.09
N ASP A 51 9.84 3.18 19.30
CA ASP A 51 11.18 3.12 19.88
C ASP A 51 11.96 1.95 19.27
N ASP A 52 11.28 0.82 19.05
CA ASP A 52 11.87 -0.35 18.38
C ASP A 52 11.88 -0.26 16.85
N CYS A 53 10.97 0.53 16.26
CA CYS A 53 10.84 0.67 14.81
C CYS A 53 10.63 2.14 14.43
N SER A 54 11.69 2.83 14.00
CA SER A 54 11.59 4.24 13.66
C SER A 54 10.84 4.50 12.34
N GLN A 55 10.32 5.71 12.18
CA GLN A 55 9.65 6.15 10.94
C GLN A 55 10.62 6.13 9.75
N GLU A 56 11.89 6.49 9.96
CA GLU A 56 12.96 6.45 8.96
C GLU A 56 13.21 5.03 8.50
N HIS A 57 13.23 4.07 9.43
CA HIS A 57 13.41 2.66 9.13
C HIS A 57 12.26 2.12 8.27
N LEU A 58 11.00 2.38 8.65
CA LEU A 58 9.83 1.99 7.84
C LEU A 58 9.84 2.66 6.46
N SER A 59 10.20 3.94 6.38
CA SER A 59 10.29 4.67 5.11
C SER A 59 11.38 4.09 4.19
N LYS A 60 12.52 3.68 4.76
CA LYS A 60 13.58 2.97 4.03
C LYS A 60 13.09 1.62 3.51
N LEU A 61 12.50 0.79 4.38
CA LEU A 61 11.97 -0.53 3.98
C LEU A 61 10.90 -0.42 2.89
N LEU A 62 10.05 0.60 2.95
CA LEU A 62 9.05 0.87 1.92
C LEU A 62 9.71 1.07 0.56
N ARG A 63 10.72 1.96 0.46
CA ARG A 63 11.43 2.20 -0.79
C ARG A 63 12.14 0.95 -1.32
N GLU A 64 12.79 0.20 -0.44
CA GLU A 64 13.43 -1.07 -0.82
C GLU A 64 12.43 -2.08 -1.39
N HIS A 65 11.18 -2.08 -0.93
CA HIS A 65 10.14 -2.97 -1.47
C HIS A 65 9.46 -2.42 -2.72
N VAL A 66 9.46 -1.10 -2.92
CA VAL A 66 9.12 -0.50 -4.22
C VAL A 66 10.10 -0.99 -5.29
N GLU A 67 11.41 -0.96 -5.02
CA GLU A 67 12.44 -1.46 -5.95
C GLU A 67 12.30 -2.96 -6.25
N LYS A 68 11.81 -3.76 -5.29
CA LYS A 68 11.52 -5.19 -5.49
C LYS A 68 10.25 -5.46 -6.31
N GLY A 69 9.36 -4.47 -6.43
CA GLY A 69 8.15 -4.55 -7.24
C GLY A 69 6.99 -5.34 -6.62
N ASP A 70 6.96 -5.57 -5.30
CA ASP A 70 5.84 -6.25 -4.64
C ASP A 70 4.83 -5.24 -4.05
N PRO A 71 3.65 -5.03 -4.68
CA PRO A 71 2.69 -4.04 -4.23
C PRO A 71 2.05 -4.38 -2.87
N VAL A 72 2.05 -5.65 -2.45
CA VAL A 72 1.47 -6.06 -1.15
C VAL A 72 2.39 -5.65 -0.01
N ASP A 73 3.71 -5.75 -0.18
CA ASP A 73 4.66 -5.24 0.82
C ASP A 73 4.61 -3.73 0.92
N VAL A 74 4.57 -3.03 -0.23
CA VAL A 74 4.43 -1.57 -0.25
C VAL A 74 3.15 -1.15 0.48
N ALA A 75 2.01 -1.80 0.20
CA ALA A 75 0.76 -1.53 0.90
C ALA A 75 0.84 -1.81 2.41
N ASN A 76 1.54 -2.87 2.82
CA ASN A 76 1.76 -3.17 4.25
C ASN A 76 2.58 -2.08 4.94
N PHE A 77 3.68 -1.60 4.35
CA PHE A 77 4.47 -0.51 4.93
C PHE A 77 3.70 0.82 4.96
N CYS A 78 2.96 1.14 3.89
CA CYS A 78 2.06 2.30 3.88
C CYS A 78 1.03 2.20 5.02
N MET A 79 0.45 1.03 5.24
CA MET A 79 -0.49 0.80 6.33
C MET A 79 0.15 1.01 7.71
N MET A 80 1.38 0.51 7.93
CA MET A 80 2.09 0.68 9.20
C MET A 80 2.33 2.16 9.53
N LEU A 81 2.83 2.93 8.54
CA LEU A 81 3.06 4.38 8.68
C LEU A 81 1.74 5.12 8.92
N HIS A 82 0.73 4.86 8.12
CA HIS A 82 -0.59 5.50 8.25
C HIS A 82 -1.23 5.22 9.62
N ALA A 83 -1.16 3.98 10.11
CA ALA A 83 -1.70 3.59 11.41
C ALA A 83 -0.99 4.30 12.58
N ARG A 84 0.26 4.74 12.39
CA ARG A 84 1.05 5.51 13.36
C ARG A 84 0.89 7.03 13.25
N GLY A 85 0.07 7.50 12.29
CA GLY A 85 -0.07 8.92 11.96
C GLY A 85 1.16 9.52 11.28
N GLU A 86 2.00 8.69 10.67
CA GLU A 86 3.28 9.07 10.08
C GLU A 86 3.21 9.14 8.56
N THR A 87 4.09 9.94 7.97
CA THR A 87 4.27 10.05 6.52
C THR A 87 5.51 9.29 6.07
N ILE A 88 5.62 9.08 4.75
CA ILE A 88 6.84 8.52 4.16
C ILE A 88 7.91 9.63 4.19
N LEU A 89 9.00 9.40 4.91
CA LEU A 89 10.13 10.35 4.93
C LEU A 89 10.93 10.24 3.63
N PRO A 90 11.46 11.35 3.08
CA PRO A 90 12.35 11.29 1.92
C PRO A 90 13.66 10.56 2.26
N VAL A 91 14.44 10.23 1.23
CA VAL A 91 15.84 9.85 1.45
C VAL A 91 16.56 11.06 2.02
N ALA A 92 17.24 10.90 3.15
CA ALA A 92 18.07 11.97 3.71
C ALA A 92 19.11 12.36 2.65
N ARG A 93 19.11 13.63 2.24
CA ARG A 93 20.16 14.13 1.35
C ARG A 93 21.45 14.13 2.14
N THR A 94 22.45 13.40 1.67
CA THR A 94 23.82 13.59 2.09
C THR A 94 24.32 14.86 1.40
N ASP A 95 24.07 16.02 2.01
CA ASP A 95 24.72 17.26 1.57
C ASP A 95 26.21 17.13 1.92
N GLY A 96 27.00 16.61 0.98
CA GLY A 96 28.41 16.31 1.23
C GLY A 96 29.08 15.49 0.14
N GLU A 97 29.08 15.97 -1.10
CA GLU A 97 30.18 15.72 -2.04
C GLU A 97 30.49 17.04 -2.76
N ALA A 98 31.78 17.34 -2.80
CA ALA A 98 32.44 18.64 -2.98
C ALA A 98 32.09 19.44 -4.25
#